data_AF-A0A9P1FHA1-F1
#
_entry.id   AF-A0A9P1FHA1-F1
#
_cell.length_a   1.000
_cell.length_b   1.000
_cell.length_c   1.000
_cell.angle_alpha   90.00
_cell.angle_beta   90.00
_cell.angle_gamma   90.00
#
_symmetry.space_group_name_H-M   'P 1'
#
loop_
_entity.id
_entity.type
_entity.pdbx_description
1 polymer ?
#
loop_
_entity_poly.entity_id
_entity_poly.type
_entity_poly.pdbx_seq_one_letter_code
_entity_poly.pdbx_strand_id
1 'polypeptide(L)'
;MEMESIASSGGPPALPSSDYYHDDESLSDSDLEPASDPDPLDVAGDSSLTYQKYITSGTIMRAQDLCEVFSPPRVTLTARRAGLTADFAFDITYNGWDALNPRMRTELFHLIRAMDPKVLILSPPCTMFSPLTRMWNVDKWTPEEYESRMADAEAMFDCSLDLCEDQHARGRGCVLEHPTPASSWKRDKARRVMAIPGFRRTNFDQCATGLVSPSNEPMKKRTSLLSNMVSIHGLFSQRQCTCAVPHRTIQGSDQGQRLSTFAQHYPETMCNVLVQAVQMTI
;
A
#
# COMPACT_ATOMS: atom_id res chain seq x y z
N MET A 1 41.92 23.53 -41.12
CA MET A 1 40.89 24.02 -40.20
C MET A 1 39.57 23.51 -40.76
N GLU A 2 39.15 22.33 -40.32
CA GLU A 2 37.83 21.77 -40.63
C GLU A 2 37.51 20.80 -39.49
N MET A 3 36.43 21.11 -38.77
CA MET A 3 35.85 20.32 -37.70
C MET A 3 34.83 19.38 -38.34
N GLU A 4 34.92 18.07 -38.12
CA GLU A 4 33.82 17.16 -38.35
C GLU A 4 33.26 16.66 -37.01
N SER A 5 31.95 16.88 -36.87
CA SER A 5 31.12 16.64 -35.70
C SER A 5 30.72 15.17 -35.57
N ILE A 6 30.86 14.63 -34.37
CA ILE A 6 30.29 13.33 -33.97
C ILE A 6 28.86 13.58 -33.49
N ALA A 7 27.87 13.12 -34.27
CA ALA A 7 26.48 13.06 -33.84
C ALA A 7 26.22 11.72 -33.13
N SER A 8 26.16 11.74 -31.79
CA SER A 8 25.64 10.64 -30.97
C SER A 8 24.13 10.84 -30.83
N SER A 9 23.34 9.97 -31.49
CA SER A 9 21.89 9.89 -31.31
C SER A 9 21.57 8.64 -30.49
N GLY A 10 21.45 8.83 -29.18
CA GLY A 10 20.92 7.84 -28.24
C GLY A 10 19.98 8.57 -27.30
N GLY A 11 18.71 8.67 -27.69
CA GLY A 11 17.66 9.22 -26.82
C GLY A 11 17.47 8.33 -25.57
N PRO A 12 16.96 8.90 -24.47
CA PRO A 12 16.73 8.14 -23.24
C PRO A 12 15.73 6.99 -23.48
N PRO A 13 15.89 5.85 -22.79
CA PRO A 13 15.01 4.70 -22.93
C PRO A 13 13.57 5.07 -22.53
N ALA A 14 12.60 4.53 -23.26
CA ALA A 14 11.18 4.70 -22.98
C ALA A 14 10.83 4.21 -21.56
N LEU A 15 9.92 4.93 -20.89
CA LEU A 15 9.41 4.57 -19.58
C LEU A 15 8.62 3.25 -19.65
N PRO A 16 8.72 2.36 -18.64
CA PRO A 16 7.95 1.11 -18.58
C PRO A 16 6.44 1.37 -18.44
N SER A 17 5.61 0.49 -19.00
CA SER A 17 4.15 0.62 -19.03
C SER A 17 3.51 0.47 -17.64
N SER A 18 2.50 1.30 -17.37
CA SER A 18 1.79 1.48 -16.10
C SER A 18 0.81 0.36 -15.71
N ASP A 19 0.96 -0.85 -16.27
CA ASP A 19 -0.04 -1.92 -16.22
C ASP A 19 -0.11 -2.64 -14.86
N TYR A 20 0.61 -2.13 -13.85
CA TYR A 20 0.50 -2.61 -12.47
C TYR A 20 -0.68 -1.96 -11.73
N TYR A 21 -1.11 -0.77 -12.20
CA TYR A 21 -2.11 0.08 -11.54
C TYR A 21 -3.34 0.38 -12.39
N HIS A 22 -3.30 0.07 -13.68
CA HIS A 22 -4.45 0.16 -14.58
C HIS A 22 -5.00 -1.22 -14.91
N ASP A 23 -6.04 -1.62 -14.18
CA ASP A 23 -7.11 -2.43 -14.78
C ASP A 23 -8.12 -1.40 -15.33
N ASP A 24 -7.97 -0.96 -16.59
CA ASP A 24 -8.98 -0.11 -17.23
C ASP A 24 -9.41 -0.66 -18.59
N GLU A 25 -10.69 -1.01 -18.69
CA GLU A 25 -11.51 -0.70 -19.85
C GLU A 25 -12.84 -0.10 -19.33
N SER A 26 -12.83 1.23 -19.22
CA SER A 26 -13.88 2.23 -19.47
C SER A 26 -15.25 2.04 -18.84
N LEU A 27 -15.61 2.92 -17.92
CA LEU A 27 -16.95 3.55 -17.88
C LEU A 27 -16.79 5.03 -17.51
N SER A 28 -17.30 5.91 -18.36
CA SER A 28 -17.40 7.34 -18.15
C SER A 28 -18.45 7.66 -17.07
N ASP A 29 -18.09 8.47 -16.07
CA ASP A 29 -19.08 9.11 -15.19
C ASP A 29 -18.81 10.61 -15.14
N SER A 30 -19.56 11.33 -15.99
CA SER A 30 -19.87 12.74 -15.81
C SER A 30 -20.93 12.85 -14.70
N ASP A 31 -20.73 13.82 -13.82
CA ASP A 31 -21.73 14.40 -12.91
C ASP A 31 -21.84 13.81 -11.50
N LEU A 32 -20.78 13.97 -10.69
CA LEU A 32 -20.92 14.18 -9.24
C LEU A 32 -19.84 15.15 -8.74
N GLU A 33 -20.15 16.44 -8.68
CA GLU A 33 -19.36 17.39 -7.88
C GLU A 33 -19.88 17.42 -6.44
N PRO A 34 -19.00 17.21 -5.44
CA PRO A 34 -19.17 17.79 -4.13
C PRO A 34 -18.14 18.91 -3.89
N ALA A 35 -18.67 20.03 -3.41
CA ALA A 35 -18.00 21.27 -3.03
C ALA A 35 -16.53 21.15 -2.58
N SER A 36 -15.66 21.86 -3.31
CA SER A 36 -14.22 21.95 -3.13
C SER A 36 -13.83 22.90 -1.98
N ASP A 37 -13.35 22.33 -0.88
CA ASP A 37 -12.16 22.92 -0.22
C ASP A 37 -10.94 22.54 -1.07
N PRO A 38 -9.94 23.42 -1.29
CA PRO A 38 -8.80 23.10 -2.15
C PRO A 38 -8.00 21.93 -1.57
N ASP A 39 -8.00 20.81 -2.28
CA ASP A 39 -7.14 19.65 -2.04
C ASP A 39 -5.67 20.05 -2.30
N PRO A 40 -4.74 19.92 -1.32
CA PRO A 40 -3.37 20.43 -1.46
C PRO A 40 -2.49 19.70 -2.49
N LEU A 41 -2.98 18.67 -3.19
CA LEU A 41 -2.16 17.68 -3.88
C LEU A 41 -2.41 17.51 -5.39
N ASP A 42 -2.97 18.51 -6.06
CA ASP A 42 -3.00 18.49 -7.53
C ASP A 42 -1.63 18.88 -8.10
N VAL A 43 -0.76 17.89 -8.39
CA VAL A 43 0.42 18.13 -9.25
C VAL A 43 0.86 16.87 -10.01
N ALA A 44 0.47 16.79 -11.28
CA ALA A 44 1.23 16.08 -12.30
C ALA A 44 2.49 16.91 -12.62
N GLY A 45 3.64 16.57 -12.03
CA GLY A 45 4.91 17.29 -12.23
C GLY A 45 6.10 16.64 -11.51
N ASP A 46 7.32 17.00 -11.93
CA ASP A 46 8.61 16.48 -11.46
C ASP A 46 8.68 16.30 -9.93
N SER A 47 8.71 15.03 -9.49
CA SER A 47 8.69 14.61 -8.08
C SER A 47 9.88 15.13 -7.26
N SER A 48 10.97 15.54 -7.92
CA SER A 48 12.09 16.26 -7.29
C SER A 48 11.66 17.56 -6.63
N LEU A 49 10.76 18.32 -7.29
CA LEU A 49 10.30 19.62 -6.81
C LEU A 49 9.34 19.48 -5.62
N THR A 50 8.65 18.34 -5.53
CA THR A 50 7.69 18.02 -4.48
C THR A 50 8.39 17.86 -3.11
N TYR A 51 9.54 17.17 -3.07
CA TYR A 51 10.37 17.04 -1.85
C TYR A 51 10.90 18.38 -1.35
N GLN A 52 11.51 19.18 -2.25
CA GLN A 52 12.00 20.51 -1.90
C GLN A 52 10.85 21.38 -1.38
N LYS A 53 9.68 21.33 -2.01
CA LYS A 53 8.48 22.09 -1.57
C LYS A 53 8.04 21.73 -0.15
N TYR A 54 8.06 20.46 0.25
CA TYR A 54 7.66 20.05 1.60
C TYR A 54 8.70 20.39 2.68
N ILE A 55 10.00 20.36 2.36
CA ILE A 55 11.06 20.81 3.27
C ILE A 55 11.03 22.33 3.40
N THR A 56 10.96 23.04 2.27
CA THR A 56 10.97 24.50 2.22
C THR A 56 9.69 25.11 2.80
N SER A 57 8.54 24.43 2.74
CA SER A 57 7.29 24.86 3.40
C SER A 57 7.24 24.57 4.90
N GLY A 58 8.23 23.85 5.46
CA GLY A 58 8.23 23.46 6.87
C GLY A 58 7.31 22.28 7.21
N THR A 59 6.58 21.72 6.25
CA THR A 59 5.59 20.64 6.45
C THR A 59 6.25 19.32 6.90
N ILE A 60 7.47 19.03 6.45
CA ILE A 60 8.27 17.87 6.91
C ILE A 60 8.87 18.07 8.31
N MET A 61 8.78 19.26 8.92
CA MET A 61 9.45 19.52 10.21
C MET A 61 8.72 18.98 11.44
N ARG A 62 7.55 18.33 11.27
CA ARG A 62 6.81 17.73 12.39
C ARG A 62 6.87 16.22 12.34
N ALA A 63 7.29 15.64 13.46
CA ALA A 63 7.23 14.19 13.68
C ALA A 63 5.80 13.67 13.51
N GLN A 64 5.66 12.54 12.83
CA GLN A 64 4.37 11.93 12.54
C GLN A 64 4.03 10.84 13.57
N ASP A 65 2.76 10.69 13.91
CA ASP A 65 2.28 9.54 14.68
C ASP A 65 2.12 8.32 13.77
N LEU A 66 1.69 8.55 12.52
CA LEU A 66 1.41 7.51 11.53
C LEU A 66 1.66 7.99 10.10
N CYS A 67 2.28 7.15 9.26
CA CYS A 67 2.23 7.31 7.80
C CYS A 67 1.78 6.01 7.12
N GLU A 68 1.21 6.14 5.91
CA GLU A 68 0.84 5.02 5.03
C GLU A 68 1.80 4.91 3.83
N VAL A 69 2.15 3.69 3.43
CA VAL A 69 2.98 3.39 2.26
C VAL A 69 2.32 2.28 1.44
N PHE A 70 2.28 2.44 0.11
CA PHE A 70 1.49 1.57 -0.80
C PHE A 70 0.00 1.56 -0.48
N SER A 71 -0.51 2.65 0.07
CA SER A 71 -1.93 2.80 0.36
C SER A 71 -2.32 4.26 0.21
N PRO A 72 -3.42 4.56 -0.51
CA PRO A 72 -4.03 5.88 -0.42
C PRO A 72 -4.46 6.14 1.04
N PRO A 73 -4.78 7.39 1.41
CA PRO A 73 -5.19 7.73 2.77
C PRO A 73 -6.42 6.94 3.24
N ARG A 74 -6.20 5.89 4.05
CA ARG A 74 -7.27 5.07 4.66
C ARG A 74 -7.19 5.21 6.18
N VAL A 75 -6.06 4.81 6.73
CA VAL A 75 -5.82 4.85 8.18
C VAL A 75 -5.37 6.24 8.61
N THR A 76 -4.57 6.94 7.80
CA THR A 76 -4.16 8.34 8.06
C THR A 76 -5.37 9.27 8.18
N LEU A 77 -6.38 9.12 7.34
CA LEU A 77 -7.64 9.88 7.45
C LEU A 77 -8.34 9.63 8.80
N THR A 78 -8.40 8.37 9.22
CA THR A 78 -9.00 7.97 10.50
C THR A 78 -8.18 8.50 11.69
N ALA A 79 -6.84 8.44 11.58
CA ALA A 79 -5.91 8.92 12.60
C ALA A 79 -6.04 10.43 12.82
N ARG A 80 -6.14 11.23 11.75
CA ARG A 80 -6.36 12.68 11.83
C ARG A 80 -7.67 13.02 12.54
N ARG A 81 -8.76 12.29 12.23
CA ARG A 81 -10.05 12.44 12.95
C ARG A 81 -9.93 12.12 14.44
N ALA A 82 -9.00 11.25 14.82
CA ALA A 82 -8.68 10.91 16.21
C ALA A 82 -7.65 11.86 16.86
N GLY A 83 -7.25 12.94 16.20
CA GLY A 83 -6.32 13.95 16.72
C GLY A 83 -4.84 13.59 16.62
N LEU A 84 -4.49 12.55 15.85
CA LEU A 84 -3.10 12.17 15.59
C LEU A 84 -2.51 12.95 14.42
N THR A 85 -1.19 13.13 14.43
CA THR A 85 -0.41 13.68 13.32
C THR A 85 -0.20 12.59 12.27
N ALA A 86 -0.94 12.65 11.16
CA ALA A 86 -0.91 11.61 10.13
C ALA A 86 -1.15 12.21 8.75
N ASP A 87 -0.22 13.07 8.33
CA ASP A 87 -0.40 13.95 7.18
C ASP A 87 0.08 13.33 5.86
N PHE A 88 0.78 12.18 5.92
CA PHE A 88 1.46 11.60 4.77
C PHE A 88 1.02 10.17 4.46
N ALA A 89 0.63 9.96 3.21
CA ALA A 89 0.44 8.67 2.57
C ALA A 89 1.24 8.64 1.25
N PHE A 90 1.89 7.52 0.95
CA PHE A 90 2.73 7.34 -0.24
C PHE A 90 2.12 6.26 -1.11
N ASP A 91 1.49 6.67 -2.21
CA ASP A 91 0.82 5.74 -3.11
C ASP A 91 0.73 6.30 -4.53
N ILE A 92 0.98 5.45 -5.52
CA ILE A 92 0.98 5.90 -6.91
C ILE A 92 -0.39 6.40 -7.38
N THR A 93 -1.48 5.82 -6.87
CA THR A 93 -2.86 6.18 -7.27
C THR A 93 -3.35 7.45 -6.59
N TYR A 94 -2.68 7.86 -5.51
CA TYR A 94 -3.04 9.06 -4.74
C TYR A 94 -2.17 10.26 -5.11
N ASN A 95 -0.85 10.10 -5.10
CA ASN A 95 0.09 11.22 -5.26
C ASN A 95 1.31 10.87 -6.12
N GLY A 96 1.17 9.86 -7.00
CA GLY A 96 2.20 9.51 -7.99
C GLY A 96 3.47 8.89 -7.40
N TRP A 97 3.43 8.43 -6.14
CA TRP A 97 4.58 7.78 -5.51
C TRP A 97 4.84 6.39 -6.09
N ASP A 98 5.68 6.34 -7.12
CA ASP A 98 6.09 5.11 -7.78
C ASP A 98 7.26 4.43 -7.07
N ALA A 99 7.00 3.30 -6.43
CA ALA A 99 8.00 2.49 -5.76
C ALA A 99 8.88 1.66 -6.72
N LEU A 100 8.56 1.54 -8.00
CA LEU A 100 9.45 0.91 -8.97
C LEU A 100 10.59 1.84 -9.34
N ASN A 101 10.35 3.15 -9.34
CA ASN A 101 11.38 4.17 -9.50
C ASN A 101 12.41 4.10 -8.34
N PRO A 102 13.69 3.72 -8.61
CA PRO A 102 14.71 3.60 -7.58
C PRO A 102 15.02 4.92 -6.85
N ARG A 103 14.89 6.05 -7.54
CA ARG A 103 15.09 7.38 -6.97
C ARG A 103 14.03 7.67 -5.92
N MET A 104 12.76 7.43 -6.27
CA MET A 104 11.65 7.63 -5.35
C MET A 104 11.77 6.69 -4.15
N ARG A 105 12.13 5.41 -4.34
CA ARG A 105 12.42 4.53 -3.18
C ARG A 105 13.45 5.13 -2.23
N THR A 106 14.55 5.64 -2.77
CA THR A 106 15.58 6.29 -1.94
C THR A 106 15.04 7.51 -1.19
N GLU A 107 14.25 8.33 -1.88
CA GLU A 107 13.60 9.51 -1.30
C GLU A 107 12.59 9.14 -0.21
N LEU A 108 11.83 8.06 -0.41
CA LEU A 108 10.88 7.54 0.58
C LEU A 108 11.59 7.24 1.90
N PHE A 109 12.73 6.54 1.87
CA PHE A 109 13.51 6.26 3.09
C PHE A 109 13.97 7.54 3.78
N HIS A 110 14.45 8.53 3.03
CA HIS A 110 14.86 9.81 3.61
C HIS A 110 13.67 10.55 4.26
N LEU A 111 12.52 10.58 3.59
CA LEU A 111 11.31 11.21 4.07
C LEU A 111 10.78 10.54 5.34
N ILE A 112 10.68 9.21 5.33
CA ILE A 112 10.27 8.44 6.50
C ILE A 112 11.21 8.72 7.68
N ARG A 113 12.53 8.75 7.46
CA ARG A 113 13.48 9.05 8.54
C ARG A 113 13.38 10.50 9.02
N ALA A 114 13.14 11.46 8.14
CA ALA A 114 12.99 12.87 8.49
C ALA A 114 11.70 13.14 9.29
N MET A 115 10.59 12.51 8.89
CA MET A 115 9.30 12.60 9.57
C MET A 115 9.22 11.73 10.83
N ASP A 116 10.14 10.77 10.97
CA ASP A 116 10.28 9.86 12.11
C ASP A 116 8.94 9.30 12.66
N PRO A 117 8.12 8.66 11.80
CA PRO A 117 6.79 8.24 12.19
C PRO A 117 6.85 7.19 13.30
N LYS A 118 6.01 7.35 14.32
CA LYS A 118 5.91 6.35 15.40
C LYS A 118 5.48 5.00 14.86
N VAL A 119 4.58 4.98 13.87
CA VAL A 119 4.14 3.76 13.18
C VAL A 119 4.10 3.96 11.67
N LEU A 120 4.57 2.97 10.90
CA LEU A 120 4.28 2.85 9.46
C LEU A 120 3.25 1.77 9.20
N ILE A 121 2.26 2.07 8.36
CA ILE A 121 1.34 1.07 7.80
C ILE A 121 1.67 0.88 6.33
N LEU A 122 1.95 -0.37 5.95
CA LEU A 122 2.38 -0.75 4.61
C LEU A 122 1.37 -1.72 4.01
N SER A 123 0.98 -1.52 2.75
CA SER A 123 0.00 -2.36 2.06
C SER A 123 0.41 -2.64 0.61
N PRO A 124 1.61 -3.21 0.37
CA PRO A 124 2.15 -3.39 -0.97
C PRO A 124 1.20 -4.18 -1.88
N PRO A 125 1.21 -3.92 -3.19
CA PRO A 125 0.32 -4.60 -4.12
C PRO A 125 0.45 -6.12 -4.07
N CYS A 126 -0.70 -6.81 -3.98
CA CYS A 126 -0.75 -8.25 -3.78
C CYS A 126 -1.06 -9.08 -5.04
N THR A 127 -1.30 -8.43 -6.18
CA THR A 127 -1.82 -9.04 -7.42
C THR A 127 -0.97 -10.24 -7.85
N MET A 128 0.33 -10.07 -8.08
CA MET A 128 1.20 -11.17 -8.54
C MET A 128 1.35 -12.30 -7.51
N PHE A 129 1.14 -12.01 -6.22
CA PHE A 129 1.21 -13.00 -5.15
C PHE A 129 -0.11 -13.73 -4.90
N SER A 130 -1.21 -13.25 -5.49
CA SER A 130 -2.55 -13.78 -5.30
C SER A 130 -2.78 -15.11 -6.01
N PRO A 131 -3.48 -16.08 -5.39
CA PRO A 131 -3.97 -17.26 -6.09
C PRO A 131 -4.89 -16.92 -7.28
N LEU A 132 -5.65 -15.82 -7.21
CA LEU A 132 -6.57 -15.43 -8.29
C LEU A 132 -5.83 -15.08 -9.58
N THR A 133 -4.71 -14.37 -9.48
CA THR A 133 -3.88 -14.05 -10.65
C THR A 133 -3.35 -15.31 -11.31
N ARG A 134 -2.88 -16.27 -10.50
CA ARG A 134 -2.45 -17.58 -11.01
C ARG A 134 -3.55 -18.36 -11.73
N MET A 135 -4.80 -18.17 -11.33
CA MET A 135 -5.95 -18.87 -11.91
C MET A 135 -6.48 -18.22 -13.19
N TRP A 136 -6.39 -16.90 -13.32
CA TRP A 136 -7.17 -16.16 -14.34
C TRP A 136 -6.36 -15.26 -15.26
N ASN A 137 -5.12 -14.91 -14.89
CA ASN A 137 -4.35 -13.89 -15.58
C ASN A 137 -3.01 -14.39 -16.14
N VAL A 138 -2.46 -15.51 -15.64
CA VAL A 138 -1.17 -16.02 -16.14
C VAL A 138 -1.21 -16.33 -17.63
N ASP A 139 -2.29 -16.92 -18.13
CA ASP A 139 -2.43 -17.27 -19.55
C ASP A 139 -2.59 -16.06 -20.47
N LYS A 140 -2.75 -14.85 -19.91
CA LYS A 140 -2.86 -13.60 -20.66
C LYS A 140 -1.51 -12.92 -20.89
N TRP A 141 -0.44 -13.40 -20.25
CA TRP A 141 0.88 -12.78 -20.30
C TRP A 141 1.89 -13.72 -20.93
N THR A 142 2.86 -13.16 -21.64
CA THR A 142 4.04 -13.93 -22.03
C THR A 142 4.85 -14.33 -20.78
N PRO A 143 5.69 -15.37 -20.86
CA PRO A 143 6.61 -15.71 -19.77
C PRO A 143 7.47 -14.52 -19.31
N GLU A 144 7.94 -13.70 -20.25
CA GLU A 144 8.77 -12.52 -19.98
C GLU A 144 7.98 -11.42 -19.27
N GLU A 145 6.74 -11.16 -19.70
CA GLU A 145 5.85 -10.20 -19.03
C GLU A 145 5.52 -10.63 -17.60
N TYR A 146 5.23 -11.91 -17.41
CA TYR A 146 4.97 -12.47 -16.09
C TYR A 146 6.21 -12.36 -15.18
N GLU A 147 7.39 -12.69 -15.68
CA GLU A 147 8.65 -12.56 -14.94
C GLU A 147 8.94 -11.12 -14.55
N SER A 148 8.79 -10.17 -15.49
CA SER A 148 8.96 -8.73 -15.22
C SER A 148 7.99 -8.25 -14.14
N ARG A 149 6.69 -8.56 -14.28
CA ARG A 149 5.66 -8.17 -13.30
C ARG A 149 5.92 -8.79 -11.93
N MET A 150 6.40 -10.04 -11.89
CA MET A 150 6.78 -10.68 -10.64
C MET A 150 7.98 -9.98 -9.99
N ALA A 151 9.01 -9.64 -10.76
CA ALA A 151 10.17 -8.91 -10.25
C ALA A 151 9.78 -7.55 -9.65
N ASP A 152 8.87 -6.82 -10.30
CA ASP A 152 8.31 -5.56 -9.79
C ASP A 152 7.53 -5.75 -8.48
N ALA A 153 6.66 -6.77 -8.43
CA ALA A 153 5.92 -7.14 -7.23
C ALA A 153 6.84 -7.45 -6.05
N GLU A 154 7.90 -8.20 -6.33
CA GLU A 154 8.92 -8.60 -5.38
C GLU A 154 9.73 -7.40 -4.88
N ALA A 155 10.11 -6.48 -5.76
CA ALA A 155 10.81 -5.26 -5.40
C ALA A 155 9.99 -4.37 -4.45
N MET A 156 8.68 -4.22 -4.69
CA MET A 156 7.79 -3.43 -3.83
C MET A 156 7.54 -4.10 -2.47
N PHE A 157 7.34 -5.42 -2.47
CA PHE A 157 7.16 -6.17 -1.23
C PHE A 157 8.44 -6.18 -0.39
N ASP A 158 9.60 -6.36 -1.02
CA ASP A 158 10.89 -6.31 -0.34
C ASP A 158 11.22 -4.92 0.18
N CYS A 159 10.82 -3.85 -0.53
CA CYS A 159 10.91 -2.47 -0.04
C CYS A 159 10.06 -2.26 1.22
N SER A 160 8.85 -2.84 1.26
CA SER A 160 8.00 -2.79 2.47
C SER A 160 8.66 -3.47 3.67
N LEU A 161 9.34 -4.60 3.44
CA LEU A 161 10.09 -5.30 4.48
C LEU A 161 11.32 -4.50 4.95
N ASP A 162 12.03 -3.83 4.04
CA ASP A 162 13.14 -2.95 4.42
C ASP A 162 12.68 -1.78 5.30
N LEU A 163 11.51 -1.19 4.99
CA LEU A 163 10.92 -0.13 5.81
C LEU A 163 10.51 -0.66 7.20
N CYS A 164 9.98 -1.88 7.29
CA CYS A 164 9.72 -2.54 8.56
C CYS A 164 11.01 -2.75 9.39
N GLU A 165 12.08 -3.25 8.75
CA GLU A 165 13.38 -3.46 9.39
C GLU A 165 13.98 -2.12 9.87
N ASP A 166 13.91 -1.06 9.06
CA ASP A 166 14.38 0.29 9.41
C ASP A 166 13.60 0.90 10.60
N GLN A 167 12.27 0.83 10.59
CA GLN A 167 11.44 1.26 11.72
C GLN A 167 11.81 0.49 12.99
N HIS A 168 11.93 -0.84 12.89
CA HIS A 168 12.28 -1.69 14.03
C HIS A 168 13.66 -1.32 14.61
N ALA A 169 14.67 -1.12 13.76
CA ALA A 169 16.01 -0.72 14.18
C ALA A 169 16.04 0.64 14.89
N ARG A 170 15.09 1.53 14.57
CA ARG A 170 14.91 2.84 15.23
C ARG A 170 13.98 2.79 16.46
N GLY A 171 13.55 1.60 16.89
CA GLY A 171 12.61 1.47 18.01
C GLY A 171 11.21 1.98 17.70
N ARG A 172 10.82 2.03 16.42
CA ARG A 172 9.51 2.47 15.95
C ARG A 172 8.63 1.27 15.54
N GLY A 173 7.32 1.49 15.43
CA GLY A 173 6.34 0.49 15.02
C GLY A 173 6.21 0.37 13.51
N CYS A 174 5.81 -0.81 13.03
CA CYS A 174 5.38 -1.03 11.66
C CYS A 174 4.29 -2.10 11.57
N VAL A 175 3.46 -2.01 10.54
CA VAL A 175 2.40 -2.96 10.22
C VAL A 175 2.39 -3.18 8.71
N LEU A 176 2.75 -4.39 8.26
CA LEU A 176 2.63 -4.80 6.87
C LEU A 176 1.38 -5.66 6.71
N GLU A 177 0.38 -5.14 5.99
CA GLU A 177 -0.82 -5.85 5.58
C GLU A 177 -0.57 -6.59 4.27
N HIS A 178 -1.02 -7.85 4.21
CA HIS A 178 -1.09 -8.59 2.97
C HIS A 178 -2.06 -9.77 3.11
N PRO A 179 -2.75 -10.20 2.04
CA PRO A 179 -3.57 -11.42 2.06
C PRO A 179 -2.83 -12.63 2.65
N THR A 180 -3.48 -13.39 3.53
CA THR A 180 -2.88 -14.57 4.17
C THR A 180 -2.38 -15.63 3.17
N PRO A 181 -3.10 -15.97 2.08
CA PRO A 181 -2.66 -17.02 1.16
C PRO A 181 -1.59 -16.54 0.16
N ALA A 182 -1.15 -15.27 0.23
CA ALA A 182 -0.20 -14.73 -0.72
C ALA A 182 1.14 -15.48 -0.68
N SER A 183 1.72 -15.72 -1.86
CA SER A 183 3.03 -16.38 -1.96
C SER A 183 4.18 -15.51 -1.47
N SER A 184 3.99 -14.19 -1.36
CA SER A 184 4.98 -13.24 -0.83
C SER A 184 5.49 -13.64 0.56
N TRP A 185 4.63 -14.22 1.40
CA TRP A 185 5.01 -14.71 2.73
C TRP A 185 6.02 -15.87 2.73
N LYS A 186 6.18 -16.56 1.60
CA LYS A 186 7.15 -17.67 1.46
C LYS A 186 8.53 -17.19 1.05
N ARG A 187 8.67 -15.92 0.65
CA ARG A 187 9.96 -15.33 0.26
C ARG A 187 10.95 -15.35 1.42
N ASP A 188 12.23 -15.52 1.11
CA ASP A 188 13.29 -15.61 2.12
C ASP A 188 13.39 -14.36 2.98
N LYS A 189 13.26 -13.17 2.37
CA LYS A 189 13.23 -11.90 3.10
C LYS A 189 12.08 -11.84 4.10
N ALA A 190 10.87 -12.23 3.69
CA ALA A 190 9.71 -12.28 4.57
C ALA A 190 9.95 -13.20 5.77
N ARG A 191 10.52 -14.39 5.52
CA ARG A 191 10.84 -15.37 6.57
C ARG A 191 11.91 -14.84 7.52
N ARG A 192 12.90 -14.13 7.00
CA ARG A 192 13.94 -13.46 7.80
C ARG A 192 13.34 -12.40 8.72
N VAL A 193 12.53 -11.49 8.19
CA VAL A 193 11.89 -10.42 8.99
C VAL A 193 10.96 -11.01 10.04
N MET A 194 10.17 -12.04 9.68
CA MET A 194 9.32 -12.76 10.65
C MET A 194 10.12 -13.43 11.78
N ALA A 195 11.40 -13.72 11.58
CA ALA A 195 12.26 -14.33 12.59
C ALA A 195 12.96 -13.29 13.49
N ILE A 196 12.88 -12.00 13.18
CA ILE A 196 13.42 -10.94 14.04
C ILE A 196 12.62 -10.89 15.36
N PRO A 197 13.28 -10.92 16.53
CA PRO A 197 12.59 -10.81 17.81
C PRO A 197 11.68 -9.59 17.88
N GLY A 198 10.44 -9.80 18.33
CA GLY A 198 9.41 -8.76 18.40
C GLY A 198 8.46 -8.76 17.22
N PHE A 199 8.87 -9.24 16.04
CA PHE A 199 7.93 -9.42 14.93
C PHE A 199 7.03 -10.64 15.15
N ARG A 200 5.76 -10.48 14.80
CA ARG A 200 4.81 -11.58 14.72
C ARG A 200 3.85 -11.35 13.56
N ARG A 201 3.44 -12.45 12.93
CA ARG A 201 2.39 -12.46 11.91
C ARG A 201 1.05 -12.85 12.55
N THR A 202 0.04 -12.00 12.43
CA THR A 202 -1.31 -12.22 12.96
C THR A 202 -2.33 -12.27 11.84
N ASN A 203 -3.20 -13.28 11.86
CA ASN A 203 -4.26 -13.41 10.86
C ASN A 203 -5.57 -12.89 11.42
N PHE A 204 -6.38 -12.28 10.56
CA PHE A 204 -7.76 -11.90 10.87
C PHE A 204 -8.63 -12.02 9.60
N ASP A 205 -9.94 -12.02 9.77
CA ASP A 205 -10.89 -12.07 8.66
C ASP A 205 -11.57 -10.70 8.51
N GLN A 206 -11.45 -10.04 7.35
CA GLN A 206 -11.95 -8.66 7.19
C GLN A 206 -13.48 -8.53 7.32
N CYS A 207 -14.25 -9.62 7.16
CA CYS A 207 -15.68 -9.61 7.49
C CYS A 207 -15.94 -9.32 8.98
N ALA A 208 -15.05 -9.74 9.88
CA ALA A 208 -15.12 -9.43 11.31
C ALA A 208 -14.82 -7.94 11.61
N THR A 209 -14.37 -7.20 10.61
CA THR A 209 -14.20 -5.74 10.65
C THR A 209 -15.22 -5.00 9.76
N GLY A 210 -16.18 -5.71 9.16
CA GLY A 210 -17.24 -5.10 8.35
C GLY A 210 -17.01 -5.11 6.84
N LEU A 211 -16.12 -5.96 6.30
CA LEU A 211 -16.03 -6.12 4.85
C LEU A 211 -17.27 -6.84 4.30
N VAL A 212 -17.97 -6.16 3.38
CA VAL A 212 -19.16 -6.63 2.68
C VAL A 212 -19.00 -6.44 1.16
N SER A 213 -19.90 -6.98 0.35
CA SER A 213 -20.00 -6.69 -1.09
C SER A 213 -20.82 -5.42 -1.34
N PRO A 214 -20.88 -4.90 -2.58
CA PRO A 214 -21.83 -3.85 -2.96
C PRO A 214 -23.29 -4.17 -2.60
N SER A 215 -23.69 -5.45 -2.71
CA SER A 215 -24.99 -5.95 -2.28
C SER A 215 -25.10 -6.25 -0.76
N ASN A 216 -24.15 -5.76 0.03
CA ASN A 216 -24.11 -5.86 1.49
C ASN A 216 -24.02 -7.29 2.06
N GLU A 217 -23.48 -8.23 1.26
CA GLU A 217 -23.21 -9.60 1.70
C GLU A 217 -21.80 -9.68 2.32
N PRO A 218 -21.58 -10.33 3.47
CA PRO A 218 -20.26 -10.37 4.09
C PRO A 218 -19.23 -11.05 3.18
N MET A 219 -18.03 -10.47 3.09
CA MET A 219 -16.95 -11.00 2.27
C MET A 219 -15.79 -11.46 3.15
N LYS A 220 -15.48 -12.77 3.13
CA LYS A 220 -14.38 -13.32 3.91
C LYS A 220 -13.05 -13.17 3.17
N LYS A 221 -12.36 -12.05 3.40
CA LYS A 221 -10.96 -11.86 3.02
C LYS A 221 -10.07 -12.15 4.23
N ARG A 222 -9.41 -13.30 4.23
CA ARG A 222 -8.43 -13.62 5.28
C ARG A 222 -7.11 -12.89 5.01
N THR A 223 -6.77 -11.99 5.93
CA THR A 223 -5.62 -11.08 5.84
C THR A 223 -4.62 -11.39 6.96
N SER A 224 -3.34 -11.17 6.68
CA SER A 224 -2.27 -11.21 7.66
C SER A 224 -1.68 -9.81 7.88
N LEU A 225 -1.35 -9.51 9.14
CA LEU A 225 -0.54 -8.37 9.54
C LEU A 225 0.79 -8.89 10.09
N LEU A 226 1.91 -8.51 9.47
CA LEU A 226 3.24 -8.65 10.05
C LEU A 226 3.59 -7.36 10.77
N SER A 227 3.86 -7.43 12.07
CA SER A 227 4.12 -6.24 12.89
C SER A 227 5.05 -6.56 14.04
N ASN A 228 5.75 -5.55 14.54
CA ASN A 228 6.50 -5.57 15.79
C ASN A 228 5.71 -5.00 16.98
N MET A 229 4.42 -4.74 16.82
CA MET A 229 3.57 -4.08 17.83
C MET A 229 2.67 -5.11 18.55
N VAL A 230 2.83 -5.23 19.86
CA VAL A 230 2.00 -6.12 20.70
C VAL A 230 0.51 -5.74 20.61
N SER A 231 0.20 -4.45 20.54
CA SER A 231 -1.17 -3.93 20.41
C SER A 231 -1.87 -4.47 19.16
N ILE A 232 -1.17 -4.51 18.01
CA ILE A 232 -1.67 -5.08 16.76
C ILE A 232 -2.02 -6.55 16.94
N HIS A 233 -1.14 -7.33 17.56
CA HIS A 233 -1.39 -8.76 17.78
C HIS A 233 -2.58 -9.01 18.71
N GLY A 234 -2.66 -8.27 19.82
CA GLY A 234 -3.73 -8.39 20.80
C GLY A 234 -5.10 -8.05 20.22
N LEU A 235 -5.17 -6.98 19.44
CA LEU A 235 -6.42 -6.57 18.80
C LEU A 235 -6.77 -7.51 17.64
N PHE A 236 -5.90 -7.71 16.65
CA PHE A 236 -6.30 -8.42 15.43
C PHE A 236 -6.49 -9.93 15.58
N SER A 237 -5.81 -10.58 16.53
CA SER A 237 -5.96 -12.03 16.73
C SER A 237 -7.38 -12.47 17.06
N GLN A 238 -8.18 -11.58 17.67
CA GLN A 238 -9.57 -11.84 18.07
C GLN A 238 -10.58 -11.64 16.93
N ARG A 239 -10.17 -11.03 15.81
CA ARG A 239 -11.06 -10.63 14.71
C ARG A 239 -11.18 -11.75 13.68
N GLN A 240 -11.69 -12.89 14.13
CA GLN A 240 -12.00 -14.03 13.27
C GLN A 240 -13.47 -13.99 12.84
N CYS A 241 -13.76 -14.57 11.68
CA CYS A 241 -15.11 -14.64 11.14
C CYS A 241 -16.07 -15.33 12.12
N THR A 242 -17.15 -14.63 12.49
CA THR A 242 -18.28 -15.14 13.30
C THR A 242 -19.62 -15.08 12.55
N CYS A 243 -19.60 -14.73 11.26
CA CYS A 243 -20.82 -14.64 10.44
C CYS A 243 -21.55 -15.99 10.39
N ALA A 244 -22.86 -15.96 10.70
CA ALA A 244 -23.74 -17.13 10.58
C ALA A 244 -24.26 -17.33 9.14
N VAL A 245 -24.10 -16.32 8.29
CA VAL A 245 -24.55 -16.34 6.89
C VAL A 245 -23.41 -16.71 5.94
N PRO A 246 -23.73 -17.29 4.76
CA PRO A 246 -22.74 -17.51 3.71
C PRO A 246 -22.04 -16.21 3.30
N HIS A 247 -20.79 -16.32 2.89
CA HIS A 247 -20.03 -15.18 2.41
C HIS A 247 -20.10 -15.08 0.89
N ARG A 248 -20.12 -13.84 0.39
CA ARG A 248 -19.86 -13.56 -1.01
C ARG A 248 -18.38 -13.83 -1.31
N THR A 249 -18.10 -14.51 -2.43
CA THR A 249 -16.73 -14.73 -2.88
C THR A 249 -16.14 -13.44 -3.43
N ILE A 250 -14.81 -13.29 -3.40
CA ILE A 250 -14.10 -12.12 -3.94
C ILE A 250 -14.01 -12.17 -5.49
N GLN A 251 -14.64 -13.17 -6.12
CA GLN A 251 -14.53 -13.45 -7.55
C GLN A 251 -15.74 -12.91 -8.31
N GLY A 252 -15.49 -12.41 -9.52
CA GLY A 252 -16.53 -11.87 -10.40
C GLY A 252 -16.91 -10.43 -10.06
N SER A 253 -18.13 -10.04 -10.40
CA SER A 253 -18.65 -8.68 -10.24
C SER A 253 -19.97 -8.67 -9.46
N ASP A 254 -20.27 -7.54 -8.84
CA ASP A 254 -21.51 -7.24 -8.14
C ASP A 254 -21.84 -5.76 -8.35
N GLN A 255 -23.09 -5.44 -8.70
CA GLN A 255 -23.54 -4.08 -9.05
C GLN A 255 -22.59 -3.31 -10.00
N GLY A 256 -22.09 -3.99 -11.04
CA GLY A 256 -21.17 -3.40 -12.03
C GLY A 256 -19.72 -3.27 -11.57
N GLN A 257 -19.39 -3.62 -10.32
CA GLN A 257 -18.03 -3.49 -9.77
C GLN A 257 -17.35 -4.85 -9.64
N ARG A 258 -16.06 -4.94 -10.01
CA ARG A 258 -15.25 -6.14 -9.77
C ARG A 258 -15.07 -6.33 -8.26
N LEU A 259 -15.45 -7.50 -7.73
CA LEU A 259 -15.39 -7.80 -6.30
C LEU A 259 -13.95 -7.83 -5.76
N SER A 260 -12.97 -8.16 -6.61
CA SER A 260 -11.55 -8.09 -6.27
C SER A 260 -11.05 -6.66 -6.05
N THR A 261 -11.58 -5.70 -6.81
CA THR A 261 -11.29 -4.27 -6.64
C THR A 261 -12.01 -3.73 -5.40
N PHE A 262 -13.29 -4.08 -5.24
CA PHE A 262 -14.07 -3.69 -4.07
C PHE A 262 -13.42 -4.15 -2.75
N ALA A 263 -12.96 -5.41 -2.71
CA ALA A 263 -12.33 -6.02 -1.53
C ALA A 263 -10.96 -5.42 -1.15
N GLN A 264 -10.46 -4.42 -1.87
CA GLN A 264 -9.27 -3.65 -1.48
C GLN A 264 -9.58 -2.54 -0.47
N HIS A 265 -10.86 -2.16 -0.32
CA HIS A 265 -11.28 -1.17 0.66
C HIS A 265 -11.09 -1.69 2.08
N TYR A 266 -10.53 -0.86 2.95
CA TYR A 266 -10.45 -1.15 4.38
C TYR A 266 -11.76 -0.77 5.04
N PRO A 267 -12.44 -1.72 5.70
CA PRO A 267 -13.62 -1.40 6.49
C PRO A 267 -13.30 -0.36 7.58
N GLU A 268 -14.25 0.51 7.90
CA GLU A 268 -14.05 1.58 8.90
C GLU A 268 -13.56 1.02 10.26
N THR A 269 -14.13 -0.11 10.71
CA THR A 269 -13.69 -0.76 11.94
C THR A 269 -12.24 -1.24 11.85
N MET A 270 -11.77 -1.67 10.68
CA MET A 270 -10.36 -2.04 10.51
C MET A 270 -9.45 -0.81 10.72
N CYS A 271 -9.77 0.33 10.10
CA CYS A 271 -9.02 1.57 10.26
C CYS A 271 -9.04 2.06 11.72
N ASN A 272 -10.21 2.08 12.37
CA ASN A 272 -10.35 2.48 13.78
C ASN A 272 -9.48 1.62 14.71
N VAL A 273 -9.38 0.32 14.45
CA VAL A 273 -8.58 -0.61 15.26
C VAL A 273 -7.08 -0.43 15.02
N LEU A 274 -6.67 -0.14 13.78
CA LEU A 274 -5.28 0.22 13.50
C LEU A 274 -4.90 1.51 14.24
N VAL A 275 -5.76 2.54 14.23
CA VAL A 275 -5.55 3.79 14.98
C VAL A 275 -5.50 3.54 16.48
N GLN A 276 -6.40 2.72 17.03
CA GLN A 276 -6.35 2.32 18.44
C GLN A 276 -5.01 1.66 18.79
N ALA A 277 -4.51 0.78 17.93
CA ALA A 277 -3.22 0.11 18.15
C ALA A 277 -2.04 1.09 18.15
N VAL A 278 -2.10 2.12 17.29
CA VAL A 278 -1.12 3.23 17.25
C VAL A 278 -1.17 4.02 18.57
N GLN A 279 -2.36 4.43 19.03
CA GLN A 279 -2.53 5.19 20.27
C GLN A 279 -2.02 4.43 21.51
N MET A 280 -2.11 3.10 21.54
CA MET A 280 -1.55 2.27 22.62
C MET A 280 -0.01 2.19 22.63
N THR A 281 0.64 2.71 21.58
CA THR A 281 2.10 2.68 21.39
C THR A 281 2.74 4.04 21.63
N ILE A 282 1.92 5.10 21.71
CA ILE A 282 2.31 6.49 22.00
C ILE A 282 2.35 6.69 23.52
#